data_AF-A0A8S3JXF7-F1
#
_entry.id   AF-A0A8S3JXF7-F1
#
_cell.length_a   1.000
_cell.length_b   1.000
_cell.length_c   1.000
_cell.angle_alpha   90.00
_cell.angle_beta   90.00
_cell.angle_gamma   90.00
#
_symmetry.space_group_name_H-M   'P 1'
#
loop_
_entity.id
_entity.type
_entity.pdbx_description
1 polymer ?
#
loop_
_entity_poly.entity_id
_entity_poly.type
_entity_poly.pdbx_seq_one_letter_code
_entity_poly.pdbx_strand_id
1 'polypeptide(L)'
;KFVDIARKYDVGFILESPTWRASPDWIHKLGCVEQDVVDMNHKAIELLCDIRDEYETENSQIVINGCIGPRGDAYSPTTTMTIEEAQAYHAIQIGVFSQTKADMITAFTLNYPEEAAGMVKAANAVGMPIAISFTVETNGRLAGGKTLKEAIEFVDKATQNSPIYYMVNCAHPTSFEHVLMPDEPWTARIHGVK
;
A
#
# COMPACT_ATOMS: atom_id res chain seq x y z
N LYS A 1 -21.24 -1.75 12.03
CA LYS A 1 -19.87 -1.95 11.50
C LYS A 1 -19.73 -1.10 10.22
N PHE A 2 -18.53 -0.70 9.78
CA PHE A 2 -18.40 0.11 8.55
C PHE A 2 -18.95 -0.62 7.31
N VAL A 3 -18.85 -1.94 7.25
CA VAL A 3 -19.46 -2.75 6.19
C VAL A 3 -20.99 -2.67 6.15
N ASP A 4 -21.66 -2.47 7.30
CA ASP A 4 -23.12 -2.25 7.33
C ASP A 4 -23.49 -0.90 6.72
N ILE A 5 -22.59 0.09 6.84
CA ILE A 5 -22.77 1.40 6.21
C ILE A 5 -22.65 1.26 4.69
N ALA A 6 -21.66 0.52 4.20
CA ALA A 6 -21.50 0.25 2.76
C ALA A 6 -22.74 -0.42 2.17
N ARG A 7 -23.27 -1.46 2.84
CA ARG A 7 -24.52 -2.13 2.46
C ARG A 7 -25.73 -1.20 2.50
N LYS A 8 -25.84 -0.35 3.52
CA LYS A 8 -26.97 0.59 3.66
C LYS A 8 -27.04 1.58 2.49
N TYR A 9 -25.90 1.92 1.91
CA TYR A 9 -25.80 2.93 0.85
C TYR A 9 -25.49 2.33 -0.53
N ASP A 10 -25.51 1.00 -0.68
CA ASP A 10 -25.23 0.30 -1.94
C ASP A 10 -23.90 0.75 -2.59
N VAL A 11 -22.84 0.81 -1.76
CA VAL A 11 -21.48 1.15 -2.21
C VAL A 11 -20.51 0.02 -1.93
N GLY A 12 -19.48 -0.10 -2.77
CA GLY A 12 -18.39 -1.06 -2.54
C GLY A 12 -17.58 -0.74 -1.28
N PHE A 13 -16.84 -1.74 -0.80
CA PHE A 13 -16.03 -1.62 0.41
C PHE A 13 -14.65 -2.26 0.21
N ILE A 14 -13.60 -1.59 0.69
CA ILE A 14 -12.24 -2.14 0.66
C ILE A 14 -11.87 -2.57 2.08
N LEU A 15 -11.64 -3.88 2.27
CA LEU A 15 -11.14 -4.46 3.51
C LEU A 15 -9.61 -4.46 3.50
N GLU A 16 -9.03 -3.79 4.49
CA GLU A 16 -7.58 -3.69 4.66
C GLU A 16 -7.05 -4.77 5.58
N SER A 17 -6.06 -5.56 5.15
CA SER A 17 -5.47 -6.57 6.02
C SER A 17 -4.62 -5.92 7.12
N PRO A 18 -4.64 -6.45 8.36
CA PRO A 18 -3.84 -5.91 9.46
C PRO A 18 -2.35 -6.34 9.39
N THR A 19 -1.71 -6.12 8.24
CA THR A 19 -0.41 -6.71 7.88
C THR A 19 0.69 -5.68 7.60
N TRP A 20 0.47 -4.40 7.93
CA TRP A 20 1.42 -3.32 7.65
C TRP A 20 2.86 -3.59 8.14
N ARG A 21 3.01 -4.29 9.27
CA ARG A 21 4.31 -4.73 9.84
C ARG A 21 4.53 -6.25 9.78
N ALA A 22 3.74 -6.99 9.02
CA ALA A 22 3.91 -8.44 8.87
C ALA A 22 4.99 -8.76 7.82
N SER A 23 6.17 -8.16 7.94
CA SER A 23 7.30 -8.30 7.00
C SER A 23 8.53 -8.89 7.71
N PRO A 24 9.54 -9.40 6.96
CA PRO A 24 10.66 -10.15 7.55
C PRO A 24 11.39 -9.45 8.69
N ASP A 25 11.78 -8.19 8.52
CA ASP A 25 12.54 -7.45 9.54
C ASP A 25 11.74 -7.20 10.82
N TRP A 26 10.42 -6.97 10.69
CA TRP A 26 9.54 -6.74 11.84
C TRP A 26 9.21 -8.03 12.57
N ILE A 27 8.95 -9.11 11.84
CA ILE A 27 8.72 -10.45 12.42
C ILE A 27 9.99 -10.95 13.12
N HIS A 28 11.16 -10.76 12.54
CA HIS A 28 12.43 -11.15 13.18
C HIS A 28 12.67 -10.42 14.51
N LYS A 29 12.31 -9.12 14.61
CA LYS A 29 12.40 -8.36 15.87
C LYS A 29 11.50 -8.92 16.98
N LEU A 30 10.47 -9.69 16.65
CA LEU A 30 9.61 -10.38 17.62
C LEU A 30 10.17 -11.75 18.05
N GLY A 31 11.31 -12.18 17.51
CA GLY A 31 11.89 -13.50 17.76
C GLY A 31 11.23 -14.62 16.94
N CYS A 32 10.42 -14.25 15.94
CA CYS A 32 9.74 -15.15 15.03
C CYS A 32 10.60 -15.52 13.82
N VAL A 33 10.26 -16.62 13.16
CA VAL A 33 10.97 -17.16 11.99
C VAL A 33 10.31 -16.72 10.68
N GLU A 34 10.98 -16.95 9.55
CA GLU A 34 10.47 -16.56 8.23
C GLU A 34 9.10 -17.18 7.90
N GLN A 35 8.84 -18.41 8.34
CA GLN A 35 7.53 -19.05 8.18
C GLN A 35 6.41 -18.27 8.88
N ASP A 36 6.70 -17.57 9.98
CA ASP A 36 5.69 -16.77 10.67
C ASP A 36 5.23 -15.58 9.81
N VAL A 37 6.08 -15.05 8.92
CA VAL A 37 5.69 -14.03 7.93
C VAL A 37 4.58 -14.58 7.03
N VAL A 38 4.76 -15.79 6.52
CA VAL A 38 3.78 -16.46 5.65
C VAL A 38 2.48 -16.70 6.41
N ASP A 39 2.56 -17.34 7.57
CA ASP A 39 1.40 -17.75 8.36
C ASP A 39 0.58 -16.54 8.83
N MET A 40 1.22 -15.45 9.26
CA MET A 40 0.53 -14.24 9.70
C MET A 40 -0.20 -13.53 8.56
N ASN A 41 0.43 -13.41 7.39
CA ASN A 41 -0.21 -12.79 6.23
C ASN A 41 -1.37 -13.65 5.70
N HIS A 42 -1.23 -14.97 5.66
CA HIS A 42 -2.34 -15.87 5.29
C HIS A 42 -3.54 -15.73 6.23
N LYS A 43 -3.33 -15.85 7.55
CA LYS A 43 -4.40 -15.71 8.55
C LYS A 43 -5.09 -14.36 8.49
N ALA A 44 -4.33 -13.29 8.21
CA ALA A 44 -4.90 -11.96 8.07
C ALA A 44 -5.84 -11.85 6.86
N ILE A 45 -5.50 -12.47 5.73
CA ILE A 45 -6.38 -12.51 4.56
C ILE A 45 -7.58 -13.44 4.79
N GLU A 46 -7.40 -14.59 5.43
CA GLU A 46 -8.49 -15.50 5.80
C GLU A 46 -9.54 -14.80 6.67
N LEU A 47 -9.11 -14.01 7.66
CA LEU A 47 -10.02 -13.20 8.48
C LEU A 47 -10.85 -12.22 7.64
N LEU A 48 -10.26 -11.62 6.60
CA LEU A 48 -11.01 -10.73 5.70
C LEU A 48 -11.95 -11.50 4.77
N CYS A 49 -11.60 -12.73 4.41
CA CYS A 49 -12.48 -13.61 3.64
C CYS A 49 -13.75 -13.92 4.42
N ASP A 50 -13.64 -14.22 5.72
CA ASP A 50 -14.81 -14.45 6.57
C ASP A 50 -15.76 -13.24 6.57
N ILE A 51 -15.20 -12.02 6.61
CA ILE A 51 -15.99 -10.78 6.53
C ILE A 51 -16.61 -10.61 5.14
N ARG A 52 -15.85 -10.86 4.06
CA ARG A 52 -16.41 -10.78 2.69
C ARG A 52 -17.57 -11.78 2.51
N ASP A 53 -17.37 -13.02 2.92
CA ASP A 53 -18.35 -14.10 2.79
C ASP A 53 -19.64 -13.81 3.58
N GLU A 54 -19.56 -13.09 4.72
CA GLU A 54 -20.73 -12.71 5.52
C GLU A 54 -21.48 -11.46 4.99
N TYR A 55 -20.76 -10.49 4.40
CA TYR A 55 -21.33 -9.16 4.15
C TYR A 55 -21.42 -8.74 2.68
N GLU A 56 -20.72 -9.42 1.75
CA GLU A 56 -20.76 -9.06 0.34
C GLU A 56 -22.15 -9.28 -0.27
N THR A 57 -22.54 -8.36 -1.15
CA THR A 57 -23.78 -8.46 -1.94
C THR A 57 -23.52 -7.94 -3.35
N GLU A 58 -24.42 -8.22 -4.29
CA GLU A 58 -24.32 -7.71 -5.67
C GLU A 58 -24.13 -6.18 -5.73
N ASN A 59 -24.78 -5.43 -4.82
CA ASN A 59 -24.71 -3.97 -4.76
C ASN A 59 -23.60 -3.41 -3.85
N SER A 60 -22.91 -4.27 -3.08
CA SER A 60 -21.87 -3.89 -2.13
C SER A 60 -20.74 -4.91 -2.20
N GLN A 61 -20.03 -4.90 -3.33
CA GLN A 61 -18.86 -5.74 -3.58
C GLN A 61 -17.72 -5.37 -2.62
N ILE A 62 -16.97 -6.37 -2.16
CA ILE A 62 -15.92 -6.21 -1.17
C ILE A 62 -14.57 -6.63 -1.78
N VAL A 63 -13.65 -5.67 -1.82
CA VAL A 63 -12.27 -5.89 -2.23
C VAL A 63 -11.43 -6.23 -0.99
N ILE A 64 -10.72 -7.34 -1.03
CA ILE A 64 -9.72 -7.72 -0.03
C ILE A 64 -8.37 -7.13 -0.46
N ASN A 65 -7.87 -6.17 0.31
CA ASN A 65 -6.62 -5.46 0.04
C ASN A 65 -5.52 -5.90 1.02
N GLY A 66 -4.41 -6.38 0.47
CA GLY A 66 -3.20 -6.68 1.20
C GLY A 66 -2.45 -5.40 1.58
N CYS A 67 -2.34 -5.13 2.87
CA CYS A 67 -1.63 -3.98 3.41
C CYS A 67 -0.13 -4.27 3.58
N ILE A 68 0.73 -3.42 3.04
CA ILE A 68 2.18 -3.49 3.25
C ILE A 68 2.71 -2.12 3.68
N GLY A 69 3.60 -2.11 4.67
CA GLY A 69 4.35 -0.91 5.09
C GLY A 69 5.76 -0.85 4.48
N PRO A 70 6.49 0.26 4.69
CA PRO A 70 7.90 0.32 4.36
C PRO A 70 8.68 -0.69 5.20
N ARG A 71 9.84 -1.09 4.70
CA ARG A 71 10.78 -1.97 5.41
C ARG A 71 11.15 -1.42 6.79
N GLY A 72 11.45 -0.13 6.84
CA GLY A 72 11.91 0.59 8.03
C GLY A 72 10.81 1.29 8.81
N ASP A 73 11.20 2.18 9.71
CA ASP A 73 10.27 3.14 10.30
C ASP A 73 9.99 4.27 9.30
N ALA A 74 8.71 4.47 8.95
CA ALA A 74 8.28 5.50 8.01
C ALA A 74 8.71 6.93 8.42
N TYR A 75 8.88 7.18 9.73
CA TYR A 75 9.20 8.51 10.27
C TYR A 75 10.69 8.69 10.60
N SER A 76 11.50 7.65 10.42
CA SER A 76 12.94 7.71 10.62
C SER A 76 13.66 6.82 9.58
N PRO A 77 13.70 7.24 8.31
CA PRO A 77 14.42 6.51 7.28
C PRO A 77 15.93 6.66 7.53
N THR A 78 16.50 5.78 8.35
CA THR A 78 17.96 5.76 8.58
C THR A 78 18.72 5.17 7.40
N THR A 79 18.03 4.41 6.54
CA THR A 79 18.60 3.71 5.39
C THR A 79 17.58 3.63 4.26
N THR A 80 17.98 4.03 3.05
CA THR A 80 17.18 3.87 1.82
C THR A 80 17.64 2.65 1.04
N MET A 81 16.71 1.96 0.38
CA MET A 81 17.01 0.87 -0.54
C MET A 81 17.11 1.35 -1.99
N THR A 82 17.88 0.63 -2.81
CA THR A 82 17.70 0.68 -4.28
C THR A 82 16.36 0.05 -4.68
N ILE A 83 15.95 0.26 -5.94
CA ILE A 83 14.72 -0.36 -6.47
C ILE A 83 14.83 -1.89 -6.41
N GLU A 84 16.01 -2.43 -6.75
CA GLU A 84 16.27 -3.87 -6.77
C GLU A 84 16.26 -4.47 -5.37
N GLU A 85 16.85 -3.78 -4.39
CA GLU A 85 16.81 -4.19 -2.98
C GLU A 85 15.37 -4.17 -2.43
N ALA A 86 14.62 -3.11 -2.73
CA ALA A 86 13.22 -3.00 -2.33
C ALA A 86 12.34 -4.07 -2.98
N GLN A 87 12.56 -4.36 -4.27
CA GLN A 87 11.87 -5.44 -4.97
C GLN A 87 12.14 -6.79 -4.30
N ALA A 88 13.41 -7.11 -4.04
CA ALA A 88 13.79 -8.38 -3.42
C ALA A 88 13.21 -8.52 -2.00
N TYR A 89 13.25 -7.46 -1.19
CA TYR A 89 12.73 -7.47 0.17
C TYR A 89 11.20 -7.67 0.21
N HIS A 90 10.47 -6.88 -0.58
CA HIS A 90 9.00 -6.88 -0.56
C HIS A 90 8.38 -8.07 -1.32
N ALA A 91 9.15 -8.75 -2.18
CA ALA A 91 8.71 -9.96 -2.88
C ALA A 91 8.25 -11.08 -1.94
N ILE A 92 8.75 -11.14 -0.71
CA ILE A 92 8.35 -12.15 0.27
C ILE A 92 6.88 -11.97 0.65
N GLN A 93 6.51 -10.82 1.20
CA GLN A 93 5.13 -10.57 1.65
C GLN A 93 4.15 -10.47 0.47
N ILE A 94 4.56 -9.83 -0.62
CA ILE A 94 3.76 -9.74 -1.85
C ILE A 94 3.50 -11.12 -2.46
N GLY A 95 4.52 -11.98 -2.47
CA GLY A 95 4.41 -13.36 -2.96
C GLY A 95 3.53 -14.25 -2.08
N VAL A 96 3.38 -13.92 -0.80
CA VAL A 96 2.37 -14.57 0.06
C VAL A 96 0.97 -14.12 -0.36
N PHE A 97 0.73 -12.82 -0.55
CA PHE A 97 -0.60 -12.35 -0.95
C PHE A 97 -1.08 -12.92 -2.29
N SER A 98 -0.19 -13.13 -3.26
CA SER A 98 -0.56 -13.75 -4.53
C SER A 98 -1.00 -15.23 -4.41
N GLN A 99 -0.77 -15.86 -3.26
CA GLN A 99 -1.23 -17.22 -2.93
C GLN A 99 -2.49 -17.22 -2.05
N THR A 100 -3.08 -16.05 -1.80
CA THR A 100 -4.30 -15.87 -1.00
C THR A 100 -5.47 -15.40 -1.86
N LYS A 101 -6.62 -15.10 -1.24
CA LYS A 101 -7.76 -14.44 -1.90
C LYS A 101 -7.67 -12.90 -1.90
N ALA A 102 -6.49 -12.33 -1.67
CA ALA A 102 -6.28 -10.89 -1.81
C ALA A 102 -6.50 -10.48 -3.27
N ASP A 103 -7.31 -9.45 -3.51
CA ASP A 103 -7.65 -8.97 -4.84
C ASP A 103 -6.65 -7.91 -5.34
N MET A 104 -6.04 -7.18 -4.40
CA MET A 104 -5.02 -6.16 -4.68
C MET A 104 -4.14 -5.91 -3.45
N ILE A 105 -3.13 -5.07 -3.62
CA ILE A 105 -2.20 -4.64 -2.58
C ILE A 105 -2.22 -3.12 -2.47
N THR A 106 -2.06 -2.58 -1.27
CA THR A 106 -1.69 -1.18 -1.08
C THR A 106 -0.45 -1.07 -0.20
N ALA A 107 0.57 -0.40 -0.73
CA ALA A 107 1.74 -0.02 0.04
C ALA A 107 1.49 1.33 0.72
N PHE A 108 1.48 1.37 2.05
CA PHE A 108 1.14 2.56 2.83
C PHE A 108 2.35 3.22 3.46
N THR A 109 2.26 4.54 3.60
CA THR A 109 3.17 5.36 4.40
C THR A 109 4.60 5.31 3.88
N LEU A 110 4.76 5.29 2.56
CA LEU A 110 6.08 5.34 1.93
C LEU A 110 6.64 6.76 1.95
N ASN A 111 7.95 6.89 2.13
CA ASN A 111 8.65 8.17 2.32
C ASN A 111 9.75 8.43 1.28
N TYR A 112 10.02 7.51 0.36
CA TYR A 112 10.85 7.72 -0.83
C TYR A 112 10.38 6.84 -2.01
N PRO A 113 10.54 7.31 -3.26
CA PRO A 113 9.95 6.64 -4.43
C PRO A 113 10.69 5.38 -4.88
N GLU A 114 11.96 5.20 -4.51
CA GLU A 114 12.75 4.02 -4.90
C GLU A 114 12.18 2.73 -4.27
N GLU A 115 11.74 2.77 -3.01
CA GLU A 115 11.07 1.64 -2.36
C GLU A 115 9.70 1.37 -2.97
N ALA A 116 8.92 2.42 -3.24
CA ALA A 116 7.64 2.30 -3.95
C ALA A 116 7.81 1.58 -5.29
N ALA A 117 8.78 2.00 -6.11
CA ALA A 117 9.05 1.38 -7.40
C ALA A 117 9.46 -0.10 -7.27
N GLY A 118 10.24 -0.46 -6.25
CA GLY A 118 10.59 -1.85 -5.95
C GLY A 118 9.37 -2.71 -5.60
N MET A 119 8.48 -2.20 -4.74
CA MET A 119 7.23 -2.87 -4.38
C MET A 119 6.32 -3.09 -5.60
N VAL A 120 6.22 -2.11 -6.49
CA VAL A 120 5.44 -2.24 -7.73
C VAL A 120 6.03 -3.31 -8.64
N LYS A 121 7.36 -3.35 -8.80
CA LYS A 121 8.01 -4.42 -9.58
C LYS A 121 7.79 -5.80 -8.98
N ALA A 122 7.81 -5.92 -7.65
CA ALA A 122 7.52 -7.17 -6.96
C ALA A 122 6.07 -7.62 -7.19
N ALA A 123 5.10 -6.70 -7.09
CA ALA A 123 3.69 -7.00 -7.38
C ALA A 123 3.47 -7.43 -8.83
N ASN A 124 4.10 -6.73 -9.78
CA ASN A 124 4.04 -7.07 -11.21
C ASN A 124 4.59 -8.48 -11.49
N ALA A 125 5.67 -8.88 -10.81
CA ALA A 125 6.28 -10.20 -11.01
C ALA A 125 5.33 -11.35 -10.63
N VAL A 126 4.33 -11.10 -9.77
CA VAL A 126 3.32 -12.08 -9.37
C VAL A 126 1.91 -11.75 -9.87
N GLY A 127 1.78 -10.75 -10.75
CA GLY A 127 0.50 -10.39 -11.38
C GLY A 127 -0.52 -9.72 -10.45
N MET A 128 -0.10 -9.14 -9.33
CA MET A 128 -0.99 -8.49 -8.36
C MET A 128 -1.16 -7.00 -8.66
N PRO A 129 -2.40 -6.45 -8.74
CA PRO A 129 -2.62 -5.01 -8.78
C PRO A 129 -2.13 -4.34 -7.49
N ILE A 130 -1.48 -3.18 -7.61
CA ILE A 130 -0.92 -2.46 -6.47
C ILE A 130 -1.22 -0.95 -6.52
N ALA A 131 -1.68 -0.40 -5.41
CA ALA A 131 -1.75 1.03 -5.16
C ALA A 131 -0.61 1.49 -4.25
N ILE A 132 -0.16 2.73 -4.42
CA ILE A 132 0.95 3.31 -3.66
C ILE A 132 0.47 4.52 -2.88
N SER A 133 0.69 4.53 -1.58
CA SER A 133 0.38 5.67 -0.71
C SER A 133 1.63 6.27 -0.10
N PHE A 134 1.89 7.54 -0.45
CA PHE A 134 2.98 8.30 0.16
C PHE A 134 2.50 9.03 1.41
N THR A 135 3.41 9.25 2.35
CA THR A 135 3.24 10.23 3.41
C THR A 135 4.11 11.46 3.14
N VAL A 136 3.70 12.61 3.67
CA VAL A 136 4.40 13.88 3.52
C VAL A 136 4.58 14.56 4.87
N GLU A 137 5.61 15.39 4.93
CA GLU A 137 5.84 16.34 6.00
C GLU A 137 4.86 17.52 5.92
N THR A 138 4.90 18.40 6.93
CA THR A 138 4.03 19.59 7.03
C THR A 138 4.13 20.57 5.86
N ASN A 139 5.18 20.46 5.04
CA ASN A 139 5.42 21.28 3.85
C ASN A 139 4.97 20.60 2.54
N GLY A 140 4.25 19.48 2.61
CA GLY A 140 3.72 18.77 1.45
C GLY A 140 4.76 17.97 0.66
N ARG A 141 5.95 17.77 1.22
CA ARG A 141 7.04 17.01 0.61
C ARG A 141 7.29 15.72 1.37
N LEU A 142 7.81 14.71 0.68
CA LEU A 142 8.30 13.49 1.32
C LEU A 142 9.48 13.84 2.26
N ALA A 143 9.81 12.96 3.20
CA ALA A 143 10.90 13.15 4.16
C ALA A 143 12.25 13.49 3.48
N GLY A 144 12.51 12.94 2.29
CA GLY A 144 13.70 13.24 1.47
C GLY A 144 13.63 14.56 0.68
N GLY A 145 12.61 15.40 0.89
CA GLY A 145 12.43 16.70 0.23
C GLY A 145 11.79 16.67 -1.17
N LYS A 146 11.63 15.48 -1.77
CA LYS A 146 10.92 15.31 -3.05
C LYS A 146 9.45 15.70 -2.92
N THR A 147 8.89 16.33 -3.94
CA THR A 147 7.44 16.58 -4.06
C THR A 147 6.67 15.29 -4.37
N LEU A 148 5.36 15.30 -4.14
CA LEU A 148 4.47 14.21 -4.58
C LEU A 148 4.54 14.00 -6.10
N LYS A 149 4.57 15.09 -6.89
CA LYS A 149 4.75 15.03 -8.35
C LYS A 149 6.00 14.26 -8.74
N GLU A 150 7.16 14.67 -8.21
CA GLU A 150 8.44 14.02 -8.51
C GLU A 150 8.44 12.54 -8.10
N ALA A 151 7.82 12.20 -6.97
CA ALA A 151 7.73 10.83 -6.49
C ALA A 151 6.85 9.96 -7.39
N ILE A 152 5.67 10.44 -7.77
CA ILE A 152 4.71 9.74 -8.66
C ILE A 152 5.31 9.55 -10.05
N GLU A 153 5.84 10.61 -10.66
CA GLU A 153 6.45 10.54 -11.99
C GLU A 153 7.67 9.61 -12.01
N PHE A 154 8.44 9.55 -10.92
CA PHE A 154 9.54 8.60 -10.77
C PHE A 154 9.04 7.16 -10.78
N VAL A 155 8.05 6.83 -9.94
CA VAL A 155 7.51 5.46 -9.85
C VAL A 155 6.88 5.07 -11.17
N ASP A 156 6.06 5.94 -11.77
CA ASP A 156 5.43 5.70 -13.07
C ASP A 156 6.47 5.43 -14.16
N LYS A 157 7.54 6.24 -14.24
CA LYS A 157 8.64 6.01 -15.19
C LYS A 157 9.38 4.69 -14.94
N ALA A 158 9.69 4.37 -13.68
CA ALA A 158 10.44 3.17 -13.31
C ALA A 158 9.65 1.86 -13.52
N THR A 159 8.32 1.96 -13.55
CA THR A 159 7.40 0.82 -13.54
C THR A 159 6.49 0.76 -14.77
N GLN A 160 6.61 1.71 -15.70
CA GLN A 160 5.76 1.83 -16.88
C GLN A 160 4.29 2.13 -16.55
N ASN A 161 4.04 3.06 -15.61
CA ASN A 161 2.72 3.48 -15.13
C ASN A 161 1.90 2.34 -14.51
N SER A 162 2.58 1.38 -13.88
CA SER A 162 1.94 0.16 -13.41
C SER A 162 1.07 0.26 -12.16
N PRO A 163 1.28 1.19 -11.20
CA PRO A 163 0.36 1.32 -10.08
C PRO A 163 -1.06 1.57 -10.57
N ILE A 164 -2.07 0.98 -9.95
CA ILE A 164 -3.46 1.23 -10.39
C ILE A 164 -3.89 2.66 -10.04
N TYR A 165 -3.45 3.16 -8.89
CA TYR A 165 -3.58 4.55 -8.45
C TYR A 165 -2.59 4.86 -7.32
N TYR A 166 -2.50 6.14 -6.97
CA TYR A 166 -1.77 6.64 -5.82
C TYR A 166 -2.71 7.18 -4.74
N MET A 167 -2.21 7.28 -3.52
CA MET A 167 -2.88 7.86 -2.36
C MET A 167 -1.90 8.74 -1.57
N VAL A 168 -2.46 9.53 -0.65
CA VAL A 168 -1.70 10.20 0.41
C VAL A 168 -2.24 9.73 1.76
N ASN A 169 -1.40 9.25 2.67
CA ASN A 169 -1.87 8.80 3.98
C ASN A 169 -0.98 9.22 5.13
N CYS A 170 -1.53 9.15 6.34
CA CYS A 170 -0.84 9.51 7.59
C CYS A 170 -0.28 10.95 7.58
N ALA A 171 -0.93 11.84 6.83
CA ALA A 171 -0.64 13.26 6.76
C ALA A 171 -1.94 14.06 6.91
N HIS A 172 -1.89 15.17 7.65
CA HIS A 172 -3.05 16.05 7.77
C HIS A 172 -3.34 16.73 6.41
N PRO A 173 -4.60 16.86 5.95
CA PRO A 173 -4.92 17.45 4.64
C PRO A 173 -4.28 18.82 4.39
N THR A 174 -4.23 19.69 5.41
CA THR A 174 -3.62 21.03 5.31
C THR A 174 -2.13 20.98 4.97
N SER A 175 -1.45 19.85 5.26
CA SER A 175 -0.03 19.66 4.93
C SER A 175 0.19 19.50 3.42
N PHE A 176 -0.81 19.10 2.62
CA PHE A 176 -0.61 18.82 1.19
C PHE A 176 -1.70 19.34 0.25
N GLU A 177 -2.86 19.80 0.73
CA GLU A 177 -3.92 20.31 -0.15
C GLU A 177 -3.42 21.41 -1.08
N HIS A 178 -2.50 22.26 -0.60
CA HIS A 178 -1.91 23.36 -1.35
C HIS A 178 -0.94 22.92 -2.46
N VAL A 179 -0.52 21.64 -2.48
CA VAL A 179 0.34 21.08 -3.53
C VAL A 179 -0.44 20.26 -4.57
N LEU A 180 -1.72 19.96 -4.33
CA LEU A 180 -2.58 19.25 -5.27
C LEU A 180 -3.17 20.26 -6.28
N MET A 181 -2.65 20.25 -7.50
CA MET A 181 -3.11 21.12 -8.59
C MET A 181 -4.11 20.35 -9.47
N PRO A 182 -5.40 20.74 -9.52
CA PRO A 182 -6.47 19.94 -10.15
C PRO A 182 -6.25 19.56 -11.63
N ASP A 183 -5.50 20.38 -12.38
CA ASP A 183 -5.33 20.22 -13.83
C ASP A 183 -4.03 19.51 -14.23
N GLU A 184 -3.22 19.06 -13.26
CA GLU A 184 -1.97 18.37 -13.53
C GLU A 184 -2.18 16.86 -13.74
N PRO A 185 -1.62 16.23 -14.79
CA PRO A 185 -1.81 14.81 -15.07
C PRO A 185 -1.45 13.86 -13.92
N TRP A 186 -0.42 14.20 -13.12
CA TRP A 186 -0.01 13.39 -11.98
C TRP A 186 -1.04 13.44 -10.83
N THR A 187 -1.77 14.55 -10.67
CA THR A 187 -2.78 14.70 -9.62
C THR A 187 -3.99 13.81 -9.91
N ALA A 188 -4.35 13.65 -11.19
CA ALA A 188 -5.39 12.71 -11.62
C ALA A 188 -5.08 11.24 -11.31
N ARG A 189 -3.84 10.91 -10.92
CA ARG A 189 -3.44 9.57 -10.48
C ARG A 189 -3.73 9.32 -9.00
N ILE A 190 -4.11 10.35 -8.22
CA ILE A 190 -4.41 10.23 -6.79
C ILE A 190 -5.90 9.97 -6.60
N HIS A 191 -6.25 8.83 -6.02
CA HIS A 191 -7.64 8.39 -5.83
C HIS A 191 -8.03 8.18 -4.36
N GLY A 192 -7.17 8.54 -3.40
CA GLY A 192 -7.50 8.40 -1.99
C GLY A 192 -6.62 9.18 -1.03
N VAL A 193 -7.23 9.54 0.11
CA VAL A 193 -6.58 10.15 1.27
C VAL A 193 -6.96 9.35 2.51
N LYS A 194 -6.01 8.99 3.38
CA LYS A 194 -6.26 8.12 4.55
C LYS A 194 -5.52 8.53 5.83
#